data_AF-A0A255U491-F1
#
_entry.id   AF-A0A255U491-F1
#
_cell.length_a   1.000
_cell.length_b   1.000
_cell.length_c   1.000
_cell.angle_alpha   90.00
_cell.angle_beta   90.00
_cell.angle_gamma   90.00
#
_symmetry.space_group_name_H-M   'P 1'
#
loop_
_entity.id
_entity.type
_entity.pdbx_description
1 polymer ?
#
loop_
_entity_poly.entity_id
_entity_poly.type
_entity_poly.pdbx_seq_one_letter_code
_entity_poly.pdbx_strand_id
1 'polypeptide(L)' 'MGKENKNEVLKFQEPALQRKQSCIKRLSDDQKRMILHAHLVNGVSKAELARVFGIRRETIWRWIST' A
#
# COMPACT_ATOMS: atom_id res chain seq x y z
N MET A 1 11.60 4.20 -51.77
CA MET A 1 12.15 4.94 -50.62
C MET A 1 10.95 5.34 -49.77
N GLY A 2 10.57 4.69 -48.67
CA GLY A 2 11.35 4.20 -47.54
C GLY A 2 10.82 4.95 -46.31
N LYS A 3 9.59 4.61 -45.87
CA LYS A 3 8.83 5.32 -44.82
C LYS A 3 9.60 5.26 -43.50
N GLU A 4 10.13 6.40 -43.05
CA GLU A 4 10.88 6.52 -41.80
C GLU A 4 9.92 6.49 -40.60
N ASN A 5 9.79 5.29 -40.07
CA ASN A 5 9.00 4.91 -38.92
C ASN A 5 9.70 5.40 -37.64
N LYS A 6 9.50 6.66 -37.24
CA LYS A 6 10.06 7.22 -35.98
C LYS A 6 9.24 6.80 -34.74
N ASN A 7 8.71 5.57 -34.73
CA ASN A 7 7.99 4.96 -33.61
C ASN A 7 8.98 4.22 -32.69
N GLU A 8 10.09 4.86 -32.30
CA GLU A 8 11.15 4.17 -31.54
C GLU A 8 11.60 4.92 -30.27
N VAL A 9 10.88 5.97 -29.86
CA VAL A 9 11.21 6.76 -28.65
C VAL A 9 10.10 6.67 -27.59
N LEU A 10 9.43 5.53 -27.48
CA LEU A 10 8.43 5.30 -26.40
C LEU A 10 8.67 4.02 -25.59
N LYS A 11 9.76 3.27 -25.85
CA LYS A 11 9.98 1.96 -25.23
C LYS A 11 10.91 1.91 -24.01
N PHE A 12 11.23 3.03 -23.38
CA PHE A 12 12.19 3.05 -22.26
C PHE A 12 11.72 3.72 -20.96
N GLN A 13 10.42 4.04 -20.81
CA GLN A 13 9.90 4.63 -19.56
C GLN A 13 9.16 3.67 -18.63
N GLU A 14 9.19 2.35 -18.87
CA GLU A 14 8.38 1.41 -18.09
C GLU A 14 9.06 0.61 -16.94
N PRO A 15 10.40 0.58 -16.71
CA PRO A 15 10.91 -0.24 -15.60
C PRO A 15 10.95 0.46 -14.23
N ALA A 16 10.73 1.78 -14.14
CA ALA A 16 10.89 2.52 -12.88
C ALA A 16 9.66 2.48 -11.95
N LEU A 17 8.46 2.19 -12.47
CA LEU A 17 7.23 2.18 -11.67
C LEU A 17 6.90 0.82 -11.04
N GLN A 18 7.55 -0.27 -11.46
CA GLN A 18 7.25 -1.61 -10.96
C GLN A 18 8.05 -2.04 -9.72
N ARG A 19 9.05 -1.27 -9.29
CA ARG A 19 9.98 -1.69 -8.22
C ARG A 19 9.56 -1.34 -6.78
N LYS A 20 8.30 -0.97 -6.54
CA LYS A 20 7.74 -0.83 -5.17
C LYS A 20 6.30 -1.32 -5.01
N GLN A 21 5.80 -2.21 -5.87
CA GLN A 21 4.61 -3.02 -5.54
C GLN A 21 4.99 -4.25 -4.71
N SER A 22 5.86 -4.04 -3.71
CA SER A 22 6.06 -5.02 -2.65
C SER A 22 4.90 -4.86 -1.65
N CYS A 23 3.82 -5.58 -1.96
CA CYS A 23 2.89 -6.21 -1.01
C CYS A 23 2.26 -5.40 0.15
N ILE A 24 2.03 -4.09 0.00
CA ILE A 24 1.04 -3.42 0.85
C ILE A 24 -0.34 -3.75 0.29
N LYS A 25 -0.99 -4.81 0.80
CA LYS A 25 -2.43 -5.04 0.57
C LYS A 25 -3.16 -3.74 0.92
N ARG A 26 -3.81 -3.12 -0.07
CA ARG A 26 -4.70 -1.98 0.19
C ARG A 26 -5.84 -2.49 1.06
N LEU A 27 -5.81 -2.17 2.34
CA LEU A 27 -6.90 -2.49 3.26
C LEU A 27 -8.11 -1.65 2.90
N SER A 28 -9.26 -2.31 2.82
CA SER A 28 -10.56 -1.65 2.65
C SER A 28 -10.84 -0.75 3.86
N ASP A 29 -11.67 0.28 3.65
CA ASP A 29 -12.06 1.20 4.74
C ASP A 29 -12.66 0.47 5.95
N ASP A 30 -13.48 -0.55 5.68
CA ASP A 30 -14.07 -1.42 6.69
C ASP A 30 -13.02 -2.15 7.54
N GLN A 31 -11.96 -2.67 6.90
CA GLN A 31 -10.85 -3.32 7.61
C GLN A 31 -10.07 -2.33 8.48
N LYS A 32 -9.91 -1.07 8.03
CA LYS A 32 -9.28 -0.03 8.86
C LYS A 32 -10.13 0.26 10.09
N ARG A 33 -11.44 0.40 9.92
CA ARG A 33 -12.39 0.59 11.03
C ARG A 33 -12.36 -0.58 12.00
N MET A 34 -12.32 -1.82 11.51
CA MET A 34 -12.16 -3.00 12.38
C MET A 34 -10.87 -2.95 13.20
N ILE A 35 -9.72 -2.62 12.57
CA ILE A 35 -8.43 -2.53 13.26
C ILE A 35 -8.45 -1.43 14.32
N LEU A 36 -9.01 -0.27 14.00
CA LEU A 36 -9.16 0.85 14.93
C LEU A 36 -10.09 0.48 16.10
N HIS A 37 -11.23 -0.15 15.82
CA HIS A 37 -12.17 -0.60 16.84
C HIS A 37 -11.55 -1.68 17.75
N ALA A 38 -10.79 -2.62 17.19
CA ALA A 38 -10.05 -3.61 17.96
C ALA A 38 -9.02 -2.95 18.89
N HIS A 39 -8.36 -1.90 18.44
CA HIS A 39 -7.41 -1.17 19.29
C HIS A 39 -8.11 -0.34 20.38
N LEU A 40 -9.10 0.46 19.99
CA LEU A 40 -9.74 1.44 20.88
C LEU A 40 -10.74 0.81 21.86
N VAL A 41 -11.46 -0.23 21.44
CA VAL A 41 -12.53 -0.86 22.25
C VAL A 41 -12.03 -2.10 22.96
N ASN A 42 -11.28 -2.97 22.26
CA ASN A 42 -10.80 -4.23 22.84
C ASN A 42 -9.42 -4.09 23.49
N GLY A 43 -8.77 -2.92 23.39
CA GLY A 43 -7.44 -2.69 23.96
C GLY A 43 -6.32 -3.49 23.29
N VAL A 44 -6.55 -4.04 22.10
CA VAL A 44 -5.54 -4.88 21.41
C VAL A 44 -4.34 -4.02 21.05
N SER A 45 -3.14 -4.49 21.37
CA SER A 45 -1.90 -3.77 21.05
C SER A 45 -1.71 -3.57 19.55
N LYS A 46 -1.26 -2.38 19.15
CA LYS A 46 -0.96 -2.05 17.75
C LYS A 46 0.04 -3.02 17.11
N ALA A 47 0.95 -3.60 17.90
CA ALA A 47 1.93 -4.59 17.44
C ALA A 47 1.26 -5.91 17.05
N GLU A 48 0.28 -6.38 17.82
CA GLU A 48 -0.48 -7.59 17.48
C GLU A 48 -1.33 -7.35 16.23
N LEU A 49 -2.02 -6.21 16.15
CA LEU A 49 -2.80 -5.85 14.96
C LEU A 49 -1.92 -5.76 13.70
N ALA A 50 -0.72 -5.17 13.83
CA ALA A 50 0.27 -5.13 12.76
C ALA A 50 0.66 -6.54 12.29
N ARG A 51 0.86 -7.48 13.22
CA ARG A 51 1.22 -8.87 12.93
C ARG A 51 0.07 -9.63 12.28
N VAL A 52 -1.14 -9.53 12.84
CA VAL A 52 -2.35 -10.23 12.37
C VAL A 52 -2.78 -9.75 10.99
N PHE A 53 -2.80 -8.44 10.76
CA PHE A 53 -3.26 -7.86 9.49
C PHE A 53 -2.11 -7.68 8.47
N GLY A 54 -0.87 -8.00 8.84
CA GLY A 54 0.30 -7.86 7.97
C GLY A 54 0.58 -6.42 7.55
N ILE A 55 0.28 -5.46 8.43
CA ILE A 55 0.49 -4.03 8.17
C ILE A 55 1.55 -3.45 9.09
N ARG A 56 2.17 -2.35 8.65
CA ARG A 56 3.13 -1.63 9.48
C ARG A 56 2.41 -0.97 10.65
N ARG A 57 3.02 -1.05 11.84
CA ARG A 57 2.54 -0.34 13.04
C ARG A 57 2.38 1.16 12.82
N GLU A 58 3.26 1.76 12.02
CA GLU A 58 3.22 3.17 11.61
C GLU A 58 1.93 3.53 10.86
N THR A 59 1.36 2.59 10.10
CA THR A 59 0.10 2.79 9.37
C THR A 59 -1.06 2.95 10.36
N ILE A 60 -1.11 2.12 11.40
CA ILE A 60 -2.12 2.19 12.46
C ILE A 60 -1.97 3.51 13.24
N TRP A 61 -0.73 3.91 13.53
CA TRP A 61 -0.44 5.19 14.17
C TRP A 61 -0.95 6.39 13.35
N ARG A 62 -0.73 6.36 12.03
CA ARG A 62 -1.22 7.39 11.10
C ARG A 62 -2.74 7.53 11.13
N TRP A 63 -3.48 6.43 11.25
CA TRP A 63 -4.95 6.48 11.29
C TRP A 63 -5.51 7.02 12.60
N ILE A 64 -4.78 6.90 13.71
CA ILE A 64 -5.22 7.41 15.02
C ILE A 64 -4.86 8.89 15.18
N SER A 65 -3.77 9.32 14.53
CA SER A 65 -3.29 10.70 14.58
C SER A 65 -3.94 11.63 13.55
N THR A 66 -4.86 11.13 12.71
CA THR A 66 -5.66 11.90 11.76
C THR A 66 -7.02 12.16 12.37
#